data_AF-A0A1A2XPP5-F1
#
_entry.id   AF-A0A1A2XPP5-F1
#
_cell.length_a   1.000
_cell.length_b   1.000
_cell.length_c   1.000
_cell.angle_alpha   90.00
_cell.angle_beta   90.00
_cell.angle_gamma   90.00
#
_symmetry.space_group_name_H-M   'P 1'
#
loop_
_entity.id
_entity.type
_entity.pdbx_description
1 polymer ?
#
loop_
_entity_poly.entity_id
_entity_poly.type
_entity_poly.pdbx_seq_one_letter_code
_entity_poly.pdbx_strand_id
1 'polypeptide(L)'
;MTTTEPRTEPLQKQGSGAGEGKKGAPQPSGKKGLLARFWLVLTIAAVVAVSGFVVYRLHGVFGVHKGSFGGGTSGEVLDEFNAKTITLQVWGSPGSTATINYLDENSHPQQALNVSLPWSKVLSSTKPGIPANLIAQGDGSWIACQFVVNNHDGHGDVIKAPNRSDANETVNPFVYCLDKSA
;
A
#
# COMPACT_ATOMS: atom_id res chain seq x y z
N MET A 1 1.29 -64.59 26.41
CA MET A 1 1.93 -65.73 25.72
C MET A 1 1.25 -65.87 24.37
N THR A 2 2.04 -65.97 23.28
CA THR A 2 1.66 -66.30 21.87
C THR A 2 0.71 -65.32 21.16
N THR A 3 1.23 -64.49 20.25
CA THR A 3 1.38 -64.68 18.77
C THR A 3 0.04 -64.49 18.05
N THR A 4 -0.14 -63.49 17.17
CA THR A 4 0.16 -63.60 15.72
C THR A 4 -0.06 -62.22 15.06
N GLU A 5 0.86 -61.79 14.19
CA GLU A 5 0.77 -60.59 13.31
C GLU A 5 -0.39 -60.66 12.30
N PRO A 6 -1.01 -59.52 11.93
CA PRO A 6 -1.80 -59.38 10.72
C PRO A 6 -0.97 -58.81 9.55
N ARG A 7 -0.97 -59.60 8.47
CA ARG A 7 -0.56 -59.27 7.10
C ARG A 7 -1.38 -58.12 6.50
N THR A 8 -0.78 -57.16 5.79
CA THR A 8 -1.25 -56.68 4.47
C THR A 8 -0.14 -55.91 3.71
N GLU A 9 -0.06 -56.21 2.41
CA GLU A 9 0.82 -55.88 1.27
C GLU A 9 1.66 -54.57 1.18
N PRO A 10 2.86 -54.64 0.57
CA PRO A 10 3.54 -53.50 -0.06
C PRO A 10 3.27 -53.44 -1.58
N LEU A 11 2.79 -52.30 -2.08
CA LEU A 11 2.68 -52.02 -3.51
C LEU A 11 3.90 -51.23 -4.01
N GLN A 12 4.68 -51.91 -4.84
CA GLN A 12 5.60 -51.44 -5.89
C GLN A 12 6.38 -50.12 -5.73
N LYS A 13 7.71 -50.24 -5.87
CA LYS A 13 8.35 -49.67 -7.07
C LYS A 13 9.51 -50.54 -7.54
N GLN A 14 9.34 -51.12 -8.73
CA GLN A 14 10.34 -51.87 -9.49
C GLN A 14 11.55 -50.99 -9.80
N GLY A 15 12.70 -51.31 -9.22
CA GLY A 15 14.00 -51.05 -9.80
C GLY A 15 14.43 -52.28 -10.60
N SER A 16 14.25 -52.25 -11.92
CA SER A 16 14.78 -53.27 -12.82
C SER A 16 16.29 -53.10 -12.94
N GLY A 17 17.02 -54.20 -12.73
CA GLY A 17 18.46 -54.24 -12.53
C GLY A 17 19.31 -54.23 -13.80
N ALA A 18 20.61 -54.26 -13.57
CA ALA A 18 21.60 -54.87 -14.46
C ALA A 18 22.96 -54.96 -13.73
N GLY A 19 23.57 -56.16 -13.74
CA GLY A 19 25.02 -56.25 -13.87
C GLY A 19 25.81 -56.62 -12.63
N GLU A 20 25.94 -57.92 -12.42
CA GLU A 20 26.88 -58.59 -11.54
C GLU A 20 28.35 -58.43 -12.01
N GLY A 21 29.26 -58.16 -11.06
CA GLY A 21 30.59 -58.76 -11.01
C GLY A 21 31.72 -58.23 -11.91
N LYS A 22 32.62 -57.43 -11.34
CA LYS A 22 34.06 -57.79 -11.25
C LYS A 22 34.81 -56.93 -10.23
N LYS A 23 35.22 -57.56 -9.12
CA LYS A 23 36.23 -57.03 -8.19
C LYS A 23 37.59 -57.01 -8.89
N GLY A 24 38.21 -55.84 -8.95
CA GLY A 24 39.65 -55.66 -9.16
C GLY A 24 40.22 -54.90 -7.95
N ALA A 25 41.27 -55.45 -7.35
CA ALA A 25 41.91 -55.04 -6.11
C ALA A 25 42.49 -53.60 -6.13
N PRO A 26 42.95 -53.06 -4.97
CA PRO A 26 43.11 -51.63 -4.76
C PRO A 26 44.39 -51.11 -5.44
N GLN A 27 44.31 -49.95 -6.09
CA GLN A 27 45.52 -49.21 -6.47
C GLN A 27 45.57 -47.82 -5.81
N PRO A 28 46.62 -47.56 -5.02
CA PRO A 28 46.90 -46.25 -4.45
C PRO A 28 47.53 -45.38 -5.55
N SER A 29 46.98 -44.21 -5.80
CA SER A 29 47.71 -43.19 -6.56
C SER A 29 47.39 -41.81 -5.99
N GLY A 30 48.19 -41.45 -4.98
CA GLY A 30 48.45 -40.06 -4.65
C GLY A 30 48.80 -39.29 -5.93
N LYS A 31 48.31 -38.04 -5.98
CA LYS A 31 48.36 -37.02 -7.06
C LYS A 31 46.99 -36.58 -7.62
N LYS A 32 45.85 -37.12 -7.16
CA LYS A 32 44.52 -36.54 -7.47
C LYS A 32 44.03 -35.48 -6.47
N GLY A 33 44.75 -35.27 -5.36
CA GLY A 33 44.37 -34.27 -4.35
C GLY A 33 44.69 -32.83 -4.78
N LEU A 34 45.85 -32.57 -5.40
CA LEU A 34 46.24 -31.22 -5.82
C LEU A 34 45.57 -30.78 -7.12
N LEU A 35 45.43 -31.66 -8.12
CA LEU A 35 44.76 -31.33 -9.38
C LEU A 35 43.26 -31.05 -9.17
N ALA A 36 42.58 -31.84 -8.33
CA ALA A 36 41.19 -31.57 -7.96
C ALA A 36 41.06 -30.31 -7.08
N ARG A 37 42.01 -30.05 -6.17
CA ARG A 37 42.05 -28.81 -5.38
C ARG A 37 42.34 -27.58 -6.23
N PHE A 38 43.23 -27.68 -7.20
CA PHE A 38 43.54 -26.60 -8.14
C PHE A 38 42.34 -26.29 -9.02
N TRP A 39 41.66 -27.32 -9.52
CA TRP A 39 40.39 -27.18 -10.23
C TRP A 39 39.34 -26.50 -9.36
N LEU A 40 39.19 -26.93 -8.10
CA LEU A 40 38.26 -26.31 -7.15
C LEU A 40 38.60 -24.83 -6.91
N VAL A 41 39.86 -24.50 -6.65
CA VAL A 41 40.30 -23.10 -6.43
C VAL A 41 40.05 -22.24 -7.66
N LEU A 42 40.32 -22.76 -8.86
CA LEU A 42 40.07 -22.04 -10.11
C LEU A 42 38.57 -21.81 -10.34
N THR A 43 37.73 -22.80 -10.05
CA THR A 43 36.27 -22.63 -10.11
C THR A 43 35.75 -21.59 -9.12
N ILE A 44 36.26 -21.58 -7.87
CA ILE A 44 35.89 -20.58 -6.88
C ILE A 44 36.31 -19.19 -7.34
N ALA A 45 37.54 -19.03 -7.83
CA ALA A 45 38.03 -17.77 -8.35
C ALA A 45 37.19 -17.26 -9.53
N ALA A 46 36.81 -18.15 -10.45
CA ALA A 46 35.93 -17.81 -11.57
C ALA A 46 34.54 -17.36 -11.09
N VAL A 47 33.93 -18.06 -10.14
CA VAL A 47 32.62 -17.68 -9.57
C VAL A 47 32.70 -16.32 -8.89
N VAL A 48 33.72 -16.09 -8.04
CA VAL A 48 33.91 -14.81 -7.35
C VAL A 48 34.09 -13.65 -8.34
N ALA A 49 34.88 -13.85 -9.40
CA ALA A 49 35.09 -12.85 -10.44
C ALA A 49 33.77 -12.50 -11.18
N VAL A 50 32.99 -13.51 -11.55
CA VAL A 50 31.70 -13.32 -12.24
C VAL A 50 30.69 -12.63 -11.32
N SER A 51 30.54 -13.10 -10.08
CA SER A 51 29.63 -12.48 -9.10
C SER A 51 30.01 -11.04 -8.79
N GLY A 52 31.31 -10.76 -8.57
CA GLY A 52 31.81 -9.41 -8.36
C GLY A 52 31.57 -8.49 -9.55
N PHE A 53 31.77 -8.99 -10.78
CA PHE A 53 31.50 -8.24 -12.00
C PHE A 53 30.00 -7.92 -12.17
N VAL A 54 29.12 -8.88 -11.88
CA VAL A 54 27.66 -8.64 -11.90
C VAL A 54 27.27 -7.60 -10.86
N VAL A 55 27.76 -7.70 -9.62
CA VAL A 55 27.49 -6.71 -8.56
C VAL A 55 28.02 -5.33 -8.95
N TYR A 56 29.23 -5.25 -9.50
CA TYR A 56 29.80 -4.00 -10.00
C TYR A 56 28.95 -3.37 -11.10
N ARG A 57 28.49 -4.18 -12.06
CA ARG A 57 27.59 -3.72 -13.13
C ARG A 57 26.24 -3.26 -12.60
N LEU A 58 25.65 -3.98 -11.65
CA LEU A 58 24.38 -3.63 -11.04
C LEU A 58 24.49 -2.37 -10.17
N HIS A 59 25.60 -2.18 -9.47
CA HIS A 59 25.89 -0.92 -8.77
C HIS A 59 25.95 0.28 -9.72
N GLY A 60 26.34 0.10 -10.99
CA GLY A 60 26.30 1.16 -12.00
C GLY A 60 24.91 1.40 -12.62
N VAL A 61 24.00 0.42 -12.56
CA VAL A 61 22.61 0.55 -13.07
C VAL A 61 21.66 1.08 -11.99
N PHE A 62 21.89 0.71 -10.72
CA PHE A 62 21.13 1.19 -9.56
C PHE A 62 21.77 2.37 -8.84
N GLY A 63 23.02 2.72 -9.18
CA GLY A 63 23.71 3.88 -8.64
C GLY A 63 23.83 4.99 -9.68
N VAL A 64 23.21 6.13 -9.37
CA VAL A 64 23.32 7.48 -9.97
C VAL A 64 22.40 7.86 -11.14
N HIS A 65 21.09 7.74 -10.92
CA HIS A 65 20.26 8.92 -11.15
C HIS A 65 19.94 9.52 -9.78
N LYS A 66 20.16 10.83 -9.64
CA LYS A 66 19.64 11.60 -8.51
C LYS A 66 18.12 11.35 -8.49
N GLY A 67 17.65 10.54 -7.55
CA GLY A 67 16.23 10.23 -7.35
C GLY A 67 15.75 8.79 -7.60
N SER A 68 16.59 7.80 -7.99
CA SER A 68 16.02 6.49 -8.37
C SER A 68 15.97 5.39 -7.30
N PHE A 69 16.77 5.37 -6.24
CA PHE A 69 16.60 4.39 -5.16
C PHE A 69 17.06 4.98 -3.83
N GLY A 70 16.11 5.30 -2.95
CA GLY A 70 16.36 5.70 -1.56
C GLY A 70 17.05 7.06 -1.33
N GLY A 71 17.14 7.91 -2.36
CA GLY A 71 17.68 9.26 -2.25
C GLY A 71 16.59 10.26 -1.92
N GLY A 72 16.16 10.31 -0.66
CA GLY A 72 15.37 11.43 -0.15
C GLY A 72 16.10 12.72 -0.50
N THR A 73 15.37 13.64 -1.14
CA THR A 73 15.92 14.95 -1.42
C THR A 73 16.28 15.58 -0.07
N SER A 74 17.52 16.04 0.09
CA SER A 74 17.88 16.91 1.20
C SER A 74 17.10 18.22 1.01
N GLY A 75 15.87 18.30 1.52
CA GLY A 75 15.08 19.51 1.45
C GLY A 75 13.56 19.34 1.38
N GLU A 76 13.01 18.16 1.09
CA GLU A 76 11.64 17.88 1.52
C GLU A 76 11.70 17.53 3.01
N VAL A 77 11.83 18.59 3.82
CA VAL A 77 11.30 18.57 5.17
C VAL A 77 9.97 17.84 5.08
N LEU A 78 9.79 16.87 5.96
CA LEU A 78 8.53 16.19 6.22
C LEU A 78 7.45 17.24 6.49
N ASP A 79 6.91 17.84 5.44
CA ASP A 79 5.86 18.83 5.49
C ASP A 79 4.50 18.14 5.66
N GLU A 80 4.52 16.82 5.71
CA GLU A 80 3.42 15.95 6.15
C GLU A 80 3.14 16.06 7.67
N PHE A 81 3.77 17.01 8.38
CA PHE A 81 3.39 17.42 9.74
C PHE A 81 2.69 18.78 9.77
N ASN A 82 2.52 19.47 8.63
CA ASN A 82 1.71 20.67 8.60
C ASN A 82 0.25 20.30 8.81
N ALA A 83 -0.39 21.01 9.74
CA ALA A 83 -1.79 20.82 10.02
C ALA A 83 -2.62 21.13 8.77
N LYS A 84 -3.27 20.12 8.22
CA LYS A 84 -4.19 20.27 7.10
C LYS A 84 -5.50 20.88 7.60
N THR A 85 -6.01 21.85 6.86
CA THR A 85 -7.29 22.49 7.15
C THR A 85 -8.31 22.09 6.09
N ILE A 86 -9.46 21.58 6.52
CA ILE A 86 -10.58 21.27 5.65
C ILE A 86 -11.78 22.11 6.06
N THR A 87 -12.34 22.85 5.12
CA THR A 87 -13.58 23.59 5.30
C THR A 87 -14.72 22.81 4.65
N LEU A 88 -15.62 22.31 5.47
CA LEU A 88 -16.87 21.69 5.07
C LEU A 88 -17.82 22.81 4.69
N GLN A 89 -18.44 22.74 3.52
CA GLN A 89 -19.37 23.76 3.06
C GLN A 89 -20.65 23.10 2.53
N VAL A 90 -21.80 23.65 2.93
CA VAL A 90 -23.13 23.22 2.50
C VAL A 90 -23.92 24.43 2.04
N TRP A 91 -24.50 24.34 0.86
CA TRP A 91 -25.39 25.34 0.28
C TRP A 91 -26.74 24.76 -0.02
N GLY A 92 -27.74 25.62 -0.09
CA GLY A 92 -29.07 25.26 -0.52
C GLY A 92 -29.86 26.51 -0.88
N SER A 93 -31.17 26.34 -1.02
CA SER A 93 -32.07 27.44 -1.34
C SER A 93 -31.97 28.59 -0.32
N PRO A 94 -32.08 29.86 -0.74
CA PRO A 94 -31.99 30.99 0.18
C PRO A 94 -33.00 30.89 1.33
N GLY A 95 -32.54 31.07 2.57
CA GLY A 95 -33.41 31.00 3.76
C GLY A 95 -33.83 29.60 4.20
N SER A 96 -33.35 28.55 3.53
CA SER A 96 -33.57 27.16 3.94
C SER A 96 -32.76 26.78 5.18
N THR A 97 -33.23 25.75 5.86
CA THR A 97 -32.51 25.11 6.96
C THR A 97 -32.15 23.68 6.61
N ALA A 98 -31.10 23.16 7.25
CA ALA A 98 -30.67 21.79 7.06
C ALA A 98 -30.22 21.12 8.34
N THR A 99 -30.37 19.81 8.38
CA THR A 99 -29.69 18.96 9.35
C THR A 99 -28.44 18.39 8.69
N ILE A 100 -27.29 18.62 9.31
CA ILE A 100 -25.98 18.26 8.78
C ILE A 100 -25.31 17.30 9.75
N ASN A 101 -24.91 16.13 9.25
CA ASN A 101 -24.12 15.15 9.97
C ASN A 101 -22.73 15.10 9.33
N TYR A 102 -21.68 15.25 10.13
CA TYR A 102 -20.31 15.26 9.65
C TYR A 102 -19.36 14.58 10.63
N LEU A 103 -18.19 14.17 10.16
CA LEU A 103 -17.10 13.69 11.02
C LEU A 103 -16.17 14.84 11.40
N ASP A 104 -15.77 14.92 12.66
CA ASP A 104 -14.76 15.87 13.13
C ASP A 104 -13.31 15.43 12.82
N GLU A 105 -12.32 16.22 13.23
CA GLU A 105 -10.89 15.91 13.02
C GLU A 105 -10.41 14.60 13.66
N ASN A 106 -11.20 14.03 14.57
CA ASN A 106 -10.97 12.77 15.27
C ASN A 106 -11.90 11.65 14.80
N SER A 107 -12.66 11.88 13.71
CA SER A 107 -13.64 10.92 13.16
C SER A 107 -14.80 10.62 14.09
N HIS A 108 -15.14 11.52 15.02
CA HIS A 108 -16.38 11.40 15.78
C HIS A 108 -17.54 12.02 15.01
N PRO A 109 -18.71 11.37 15.02
CA PRO A 109 -19.90 11.92 14.39
C PRO A 109 -20.38 13.15 15.17
N GLN A 110 -20.51 14.25 14.46
CA GLN A 110 -21.09 15.51 14.91
C GLN A 110 -22.38 15.76 14.14
N GLN A 111 -23.35 16.35 14.82
CA GLN A 111 -24.65 16.68 14.24
C GLN A 111 -24.98 18.15 14.52
N ALA A 112 -25.33 18.87 13.46
CA ALA A 112 -25.86 20.22 13.51
C ALA A 112 -27.31 20.19 13.04
N LEU A 113 -28.24 20.49 13.95
CA LEU A 113 -29.68 20.43 13.70
C LEU A 113 -30.19 21.80 13.25
N ASN A 114 -31.02 21.80 12.21
CA ASN A 114 -31.80 22.95 11.75
C ASN A 114 -30.98 24.24 11.54
N VAL A 115 -29.77 24.11 11.00
CA VAL A 115 -28.88 25.26 10.74
C VAL A 115 -29.29 25.97 9.45
N SER A 116 -29.19 27.29 9.45
CA SER A 116 -29.46 28.12 8.27
C SER A 116 -28.38 27.90 7.20
N LEU A 117 -28.81 27.77 5.94
CA LEU A 117 -27.90 27.71 4.79
C LEU A 117 -27.61 29.11 4.22
N PRO A 118 -26.37 29.38 3.74
CA PRO A 118 -25.24 28.45 3.65
C PRO A 118 -24.53 28.23 4.99
N TRP A 119 -24.02 27.02 5.19
CA TRP A 119 -23.31 26.61 6.41
C TRP A 119 -21.86 26.23 6.08
N SER A 120 -20.92 26.54 6.98
CA SER A 120 -19.53 26.09 6.85
C SER A 120 -18.90 25.74 8.20
N LYS A 121 -17.98 24.77 8.18
CA LYS A 121 -17.21 24.34 9.36
C LYS A 121 -15.77 24.04 8.99
N VAL A 122 -14.85 24.66 9.71
CA VAL A 122 -13.41 24.44 9.55
C VAL A 122 -12.97 23.35 10.53
N LEU A 123 -12.30 22.33 10.01
CA LEU A 123 -11.63 21.27 10.76
C LEU A 123 -10.13 21.39 10.50
N SER A 124 -9.32 21.25 11.54
CA SER A 124 -7.86 21.27 11.45
C SER A 124 -7.31 20.00 12.07
N SER A 125 -6.42 19.31 11.36
CA SER A 125 -5.78 18.09 11.87
C SER A 125 -4.34 18.01 11.39
N THR A 126 -3.48 17.48 12.24
CA THR A 126 -2.07 17.18 11.90
C THR A 126 -1.91 15.81 11.26
N LYS A 127 -3.00 15.07 11.04
CA LYS A 127 -2.97 13.76 10.39
C LYS A 127 -2.96 13.94 8.86
N PRO A 128 -2.18 13.13 8.11
CA PRO A 128 -2.07 13.24 6.64
C PRO A 128 -3.40 13.03 5.90
N GLY A 129 -4.32 12.27 6.50
CA GLY A 129 -5.70 12.11 6.04
C GLY A 129 -6.70 12.43 7.14
N ILE A 130 -7.62 13.35 6.85
CA ILE A 130 -8.84 13.55 7.65
C ILE A 130 -9.97 12.86 6.89
N PRO A 131 -10.54 11.75 7.39
CA PRO A 131 -11.69 11.14 6.74
C PRO A 131 -12.88 12.10 6.85
N ALA A 132 -13.21 12.77 5.74
CA ALA A 132 -14.31 13.70 5.67
C ALA A 132 -15.54 13.00 5.07
N ASN A 133 -16.55 12.80 5.90
CA ASN A 133 -17.87 12.34 5.49
C ASN A 133 -18.87 13.41 5.93
N LEU A 134 -19.69 13.88 5.00
CA LEU A 134 -20.71 14.90 5.23
C LEU A 134 -22.00 14.45 4.57
N ILE A 135 -23.06 14.45 5.37
CA ILE A 135 -24.44 14.23 4.94
C ILE A 135 -25.23 15.49 5.30
N ALA A 136 -25.98 16.03 4.36
CA ALA A 136 -26.87 17.15 4.64
C ALA A 136 -28.25 16.91 4.03
N GLN A 137 -29.28 17.22 4.80
CA GLN A 137 -30.68 17.17 4.39
C GLN A 137 -31.32 18.52 4.67
N GLY A 138 -31.89 19.15 3.64
CA GLY A 138 -32.51 20.46 3.74
C GLY A 138 -34.02 20.42 3.54
N ASP A 139 -34.69 21.51 3.90
CA ASP A 139 -36.11 21.79 3.64
C ASP A 139 -36.35 22.62 2.36
N GLY A 140 -35.27 22.98 1.66
CA GLY A 140 -35.29 23.80 0.45
C GLY A 140 -35.61 23.02 -0.84
N SER A 141 -35.41 23.67 -1.98
CA SER A 141 -35.59 23.07 -3.31
C SER A 141 -34.34 22.41 -3.89
N TRP A 142 -33.17 22.67 -3.31
CA TRP A 142 -31.92 22.00 -3.64
C TRP A 142 -30.94 22.10 -2.47
N ILE A 143 -29.99 21.17 -2.41
CA ILE A 143 -28.86 21.24 -1.49
C ILE A 143 -27.58 20.73 -2.17
N ALA A 144 -26.43 21.30 -1.80
CA ALA A 144 -25.12 20.93 -2.32
C ALA A 144 -24.09 20.91 -1.19
N CYS A 145 -23.07 20.08 -1.34
CA CYS A 145 -21.93 20.04 -0.44
C CYS A 145 -20.62 20.01 -1.21
N GLN A 146 -19.56 20.51 -0.58
CA GLN A 146 -18.19 20.32 -1.03
C GLN A 146 -17.22 20.44 0.14
N PHE A 147 -16.00 19.96 -0.06
CA PHE A 147 -14.89 20.19 0.85
C PHE A 147 -13.88 21.13 0.21
N VAL A 148 -13.41 22.12 0.97
CA VAL A 148 -12.31 22.99 0.56
C VAL A 148 -11.10 22.62 1.40
N VAL A 149 -10.08 22.07 0.75
CA VAL A 149 -8.90 21.52 1.40
C VAL A 149 -7.73 22.47 1.20
N ASN A 150 -7.10 22.87 2.29
CA ASN A 150 -5.88 23.66 2.30
C ASN A 150 -4.77 22.84 2.98
N ASN A 151 -3.73 22.51 2.21
CA ASN A 151 -2.57 21.76 2.70
C ASN A 151 -1.44 22.66 3.22
N HIS A 152 -1.60 23.99 3.18
CA HIS A 152 -0.59 25.00 3.51
C HIS A 152 0.73 24.86 2.74
N ASP A 153 0.69 24.20 1.58
CA ASP A 153 1.81 23.94 0.67
C ASP A 153 2.06 25.06 -0.35
N GLY A 154 1.29 26.15 -0.27
CA GLY A 154 1.35 27.27 -1.22
C GLY A 154 0.64 27.03 -2.56
N HIS A 155 0.03 25.86 -2.78
CA HIS A 155 -0.73 25.56 -3.99
C HIS A 155 -2.18 26.09 -3.97
N GLY A 156 -2.62 26.61 -2.83
CA GLY A 156 -3.95 27.21 -2.63
C GLY A 156 -5.02 26.22 -2.24
N ASP A 157 -6.27 26.70 -2.19
CA ASP A 157 -7.42 25.91 -1.77
C ASP A 157 -7.89 24.96 -2.88
N VAL A 158 -8.05 23.67 -2.57
CA VAL A 158 -8.51 22.64 -3.51
C VAL A 158 -9.92 22.19 -3.15
N ILE A 159 -10.84 22.28 -4.10
CA ILE A 159 -12.21 21.75 -3.94
C ILE A 159 -12.21 20.24 -4.17
N LYS A 160 -12.76 19.50 -3.22
CA LYS A 160 -12.90 18.04 -3.26
C LYS A 160 -14.36 17.63 -3.08
N ALA A 161 -14.71 16.53 -3.72
CA ALA A 161 -16.01 15.88 -3.68
C ALA A 161 -17.22 16.83 -3.76
N PRO A 162 -17.30 17.75 -4.75
CA PRO A 162 -18.51 18.54 -4.93
C PRO A 162 -19.66 17.62 -5.31
N ASN A 163 -20.79 17.75 -4.62
CA ASN A 163 -22.00 17.01 -4.92
C ASN A 163 -23.25 17.89 -4.71
N ARG A 164 -24.35 17.55 -5.38
CA ARG A 164 -25.63 18.26 -5.32
C ARG A 164 -26.78 17.25 -5.37
N SER A 165 -27.89 17.57 -4.69
CA SER A 165 -29.13 16.78 -4.76
C SER A 165 -29.65 16.68 -6.19
N ASP A 166 -30.42 15.61 -6.45
CA ASP A 166 -31.09 15.41 -7.73
C ASP A 166 -32.06 16.56 -8.02
N ALA A 167 -32.26 16.88 -9.31
CA ALA A 167 -33.18 17.94 -9.73
C ALA A 167 -34.65 17.62 -9.40
N ASN A 168 -35.00 16.35 -9.21
CA ASN A 168 -36.36 15.93 -8.90
C ASN A 168 -36.68 15.98 -7.37
N GLU A 169 -35.66 16.06 -6.52
CA GLU A 169 -35.80 16.09 -5.06
C GLU A 169 -35.93 17.54 -4.54
N THR A 170 -37.12 18.12 -4.70
CA THR A 170 -37.35 19.56 -4.44
C THR A 170 -38.05 19.90 -3.12
N VAL A 171 -38.44 18.91 -2.32
CA VAL A 171 -39.21 19.11 -1.08
C VAL A 171 -38.41 18.74 0.17
N ASN A 172 -37.43 17.83 0.03
CA ASN A 172 -36.49 17.43 1.09
C ASN A 172 -35.17 16.97 0.46
N PRO A 173 -34.44 17.87 -0.24
CA PRO A 173 -33.22 17.51 -0.93
C PRO A 173 -32.20 16.95 0.05
N PHE A 174 -31.54 15.87 -0.39
CA PHE A 174 -30.49 15.20 0.36
C PHE A 174 -29.19 15.21 -0.45
N VAL A 175 -28.05 15.35 0.23
CA VAL A 175 -26.74 15.24 -0.41
C VAL A 175 -25.74 14.54 0.50
N TYR A 176 -24.83 13.81 -0.14
CA TYR A 176 -23.73 13.11 0.48
C TYR A 176 -22.41 13.48 -0.18
N CYS A 177 -21.44 13.93 0.62
CA CYS A 177 -20.07 14.16 0.21
C CYS A 177 -19.13 13.27 1.01
N LEU A 178 -18.28 12.53 0.30
CA LEU A 178 -17.24 11.69 0.88
C LEU A 178 -15.91 12.04 0.25
N ASP A 179 -14.95 12.46 1.07
CA ASP A 179 -13.55 12.46 0.67
C ASP A 179 -13.05 11.02 0.73
N LYS A 180 -13.15 10.33 -0.40
CA LYS A 180 -12.48 9.04 -0.59
C LYS A 180 -11.01 9.37 -0.79
N SER A 181 -10.27 9.55 0.30
CA SER A 181 -8.85 9.89 0.26
C SER A 181 -8.12 8.98 -0.74
N ALA A 182 -7.39 9.61 -1.68
CA ALA A 182 -6.63 8.95 -2.74
C ALA A 182 -5.34 8.32 -2.20
#